data_AF-A0A1E7HSY7-F1
#
_entry.id   AF-A0A1E7HSY7-F1
#
_cell.length_a   1.000
_cell.length_b   1.000
_cell.length_c   1.000
_cell.angle_alpha   90.00
_cell.angle_beta   90.00
_cell.angle_gamma   90.00
#
_symmetry.space_group_name_H-M   'P 1'
#
loop_
_entity.id
_entity.type
_entity.pdbx_description
1 polymer ?
#
loop_
_entity_poly.entity_id
_entity_poly.type
_entity_poly.pdbx_seq_one_letter_code
_entity_poly.pdbx_strand_id
1 'polypeptide(L)'
;MNKKQEKIAVSTDHFSVELKLKKATFEKALYHCGYYPLLTNKPKEDLTIEAAMMAHKNQYKSEHTNRRAKSGYNLEPIYLQTPERIEALLFLFKIALQIIVLIKRAARTNIRKRDMGLDIFLTQAEKSTV
;
A
#
# COMPACT_ATOMS: atom_id res chain seq x y z
N MET A 1 19.96 -49.53 39.36
CA MET A 1 19.28 -49.87 38.08
C MET A 1 19.68 -48.84 37.04
N ASN A 2 20.49 -49.23 36.06
CA ASN A 2 21.08 -48.33 35.07
C ASN A 2 20.17 -48.29 33.82
N LYS A 3 19.50 -47.16 33.55
CA LYS A 3 18.62 -47.01 32.37
C LYS A 3 19.46 -46.92 31.11
N LYS A 4 19.29 -47.90 30.21
CA LYS A 4 19.94 -47.96 28.90
C LYS A 4 19.42 -46.82 28.01
N GLN A 5 20.30 -45.94 27.57
CA GLN A 5 19.95 -44.83 26.66
C GLN A 5 19.56 -45.39 25.29
N GLU A 6 18.35 -45.08 24.84
CA GLU A 6 17.86 -45.41 23.49
C GLU A 6 18.61 -44.55 22.45
N LYS A 7 19.36 -45.22 21.58
CA LYS A 7 20.01 -44.59 20.43
C LYS A 7 18.94 -44.27 19.40
N ILE A 8 18.65 -42.97 19.22
CA ILE A 8 17.77 -42.48 18.16
C ILE A 8 18.53 -42.64 16.84
N ALA A 9 17.99 -43.42 15.92
CA ALA A 9 18.54 -43.60 14.59
C ALA A 9 18.39 -42.28 13.80
N VAL A 10 19.51 -41.59 13.55
CA VAL A 10 19.54 -40.39 12.71
C VAL A 10 19.56 -40.86 11.25
N SER A 11 18.41 -40.78 10.57
CA SER A 11 18.35 -40.95 9.11
C SER A 11 18.79 -39.65 8.44
N THR A 12 19.69 -39.75 7.47
CA THR A 12 20.20 -38.59 6.72
C THR A 12 19.67 -38.67 5.30
N ASP A 13 18.50 -38.06 5.06
CA ASP A 13 17.87 -38.07 3.74
C ASP A 13 18.52 -37.02 2.85
N HIS A 14 18.97 -37.44 1.66
CA HIS A 14 19.52 -36.55 0.64
C HIS A 14 18.46 -36.30 -0.43
N PHE A 15 18.03 -35.05 -0.56
CA PHE A 15 17.14 -34.61 -1.62
C PHE A 15 17.93 -33.87 -2.70
N SER A 16 17.65 -34.20 -3.95
CA SER A 16 18.12 -33.42 -5.09
C SER A 16 16.91 -32.87 -5.84
N VAL A 17 17.02 -31.61 -6.27
CA VAL A 17 16.00 -30.94 -7.07
C VAL A 17 16.65 -30.54 -8.39
N GLU A 18 16.07 -31.02 -9.49
CA GLU A 18 16.48 -30.64 -10.82
C GLU A 18 15.41 -29.74 -11.45
N LEU A 19 15.80 -28.55 -11.92
CA LEU A 19 14.91 -27.61 -12.59
C LEU A 19 15.13 -27.68 -14.10
N LYS A 20 14.12 -28.11 -14.85
CA LYS A 20 14.12 -28.04 -16.32
C LYS A 20 13.37 -26.81 -16.81
N LEU A 21 14.11 -25.78 -17.19
CA LEU A 21 13.55 -24.56 -17.76
C LEU A 21 13.10 -24.79 -19.21
N LYS A 22 11.80 -24.63 -19.48
CA LYS A 22 11.25 -24.67 -20.85
C LYS A 22 11.49 -23.33 -21.56
N LYS A 23 12.60 -23.24 -22.29
CA LYS A 23 13.01 -22.00 -23.01
C LYS A 23 11.90 -21.42 -23.90
N ALA A 24 11.19 -22.25 -24.66
CA ALA A 24 10.11 -21.78 -25.53
C ALA A 24 8.95 -21.12 -24.76
N THR A 25 8.63 -21.59 -23.56
CA THR A 25 7.60 -20.97 -22.69
C THR A 25 8.12 -19.67 -22.09
N PHE A 26 9.40 -19.65 -21.71
CA PHE A 26 10.06 -18.46 -21.19
C PHE A 26 10.10 -17.33 -22.23
N GLU A 27 10.49 -17.61 -23.47
CA GLU A 27 10.54 -16.62 -24.55
C GLU A 27 9.16 -16.07 -24.90
N LYS A 28 8.13 -16.91 -24.93
CA LYS A 28 6.74 -16.47 -25.11
C LYS A 28 6.31 -15.53 -23.99
N ALA A 29 6.60 -15.87 -22.73
CA ALA A 29 6.28 -14.99 -21.61
C ALA A 29 7.07 -13.67 -21.67
N LEU A 30 8.35 -13.74 -22.03
CA LEU A 30 9.23 -12.58 -22.19
C LEU A 30 8.73 -11.63 -23.27
N TYR A 31 8.22 -12.15 -24.39
CA TYR A 31 7.60 -11.33 -25.44
C TYR A 31 6.42 -10.50 -24.93
N HIS A 32 5.69 -11.01 -23.92
CA HIS A 32 4.59 -10.27 -23.29
C HIS A 32 5.06 -9.34 -22.15
N CYS A 33 6.28 -9.52 -21.64
CA CYS A 33 6.88 -8.68 -20.61
C CYS A 33 7.30 -7.31 -21.20
N GLY A 34 6.33 -6.41 -21.32
CA GLY A 34 6.53 -5.05 -21.82
C GLY A 34 5.23 -4.33 -22.16
N TYR A 35 4.15 -5.08 -22.33
CA TYR A 35 2.83 -4.50 -22.51
C TYR A 35 2.25 -4.05 -21.17
N TYR A 36 1.73 -2.83 -21.14
CA TYR A 36 0.99 -2.27 -20.02
C TYR A 36 -0.46 -1.97 -20.44
N PRO A 37 -1.31 -3.00 -20.62
CA PRO A 37 -2.66 -2.80 -21.13
C PRO A 37 -3.51 -2.05 -20.10
N LEU A 38 -4.05 -0.90 -20.48
CA LEU A 38 -5.07 -0.18 -19.73
C LEU A 38 -6.44 -0.51 -20.33
N LEU A 39 -7.32 -1.10 -19.52
CA LEU A 39 -8.67 -1.48 -19.91
C LEU A 39 -9.66 -0.45 -19.34
N THR A 40 -10.57 0.04 -20.17
CA THR A 40 -11.62 0.97 -19.75
C THR A 40 -12.93 0.63 -20.45
N ASN A 41 -14.04 0.89 -19.76
CA ASN A 41 -15.39 0.82 -20.32
C ASN A 41 -15.83 2.17 -20.94
N LYS A 42 -14.98 3.21 -20.86
CA LYS A 42 -15.29 4.50 -21.44
C LYS A 42 -15.04 4.51 -22.95
N PRO A 43 -15.90 5.18 -23.74
CA PRO A 43 -15.66 5.37 -25.16
C PRO A 43 -14.46 6.31 -25.37
N LYS A 44 -13.82 6.21 -26.54
CA LYS A 44 -12.56 6.90 -26.84
C LYS A 44 -12.72 8.42 -26.84
N GLU A 45 -13.91 8.90 -27.17
CA GLU A 45 -14.28 10.32 -27.18
C GLU A 45 -14.30 10.93 -25.77
N ASP A 46 -14.63 10.12 -24.76
CA ASP A 46 -14.78 10.56 -23.36
C ASP A 46 -13.50 10.41 -22.53
N LEU A 47 -12.52 9.64 -23.02
CA LEU A 47 -11.29 9.37 -22.29
C LEU A 47 -10.09 9.32 -23.25
N THR A 48 -9.38 10.45 -23.33
CA THR A 48 -8.10 10.50 -24.02
C THR A 48 -7.09 9.56 -23.37
N ILE A 49 -6.09 9.14 -24.14
CA ILE A 49 -5.04 8.22 -23.68
C ILE A 49 -4.26 8.84 -22.52
N GLU A 50 -3.99 10.15 -22.56
CA GLU A 50 -3.32 10.89 -21.50
C GLU A 50 -4.16 10.89 -20.22
N ALA A 51 -5.48 11.10 -20.35
CA ALA A 51 -6.38 11.08 -19.21
C ALA A 51 -6.48 9.67 -18.60
N ALA A 52 -6.54 8.62 -19.43
CA ALA A 52 -6.52 7.23 -18.98
C ALA A 52 -5.23 6.91 -18.21
N MET A 53 -4.07 7.28 -18.76
CA MET A 53 -2.78 7.07 -18.12
C MET A 53 -2.65 7.86 -16.82
N MET A 54 -3.14 9.10 -16.78
CA MET A 54 -3.14 9.92 -15.56
C MET A 54 -4.08 9.37 -14.50
N ALA A 55 -5.26 8.88 -14.87
CA ALA A 55 -6.18 8.22 -13.94
C ALA A 55 -5.53 7.00 -13.30
N HIS A 56 -4.90 6.14 -14.12
CA HIS A 56 -4.15 4.99 -13.65
C HIS A 56 -2.97 5.38 -12.74
N LYS A 57 -2.14 6.36 -13.13
CA LYS A 57 -1.02 6.87 -12.32
C LYS A 57 -1.48 7.41 -10.96
N ASN A 58 -2.70 7.95 -10.89
CA ASN A 58 -3.29 8.45 -9.66
C ASN A 58 -3.81 7.34 -8.73
N GLN A 59 -3.98 6.10 -9.19
CA GLN A 59 -4.44 4.97 -8.38
C GLN A 59 -3.53 4.70 -7.17
N TYR A 60 -2.22 4.90 -7.32
CA TYR A 60 -1.24 4.78 -6.23
C TYR A 60 -1.57 5.67 -5.02
N LYS A 61 -2.26 6.80 -5.21
CA LYS A 61 -2.62 7.70 -4.10
C LYS A 61 -3.56 7.01 -3.09
N SER A 62 -4.48 6.20 -3.58
CA SER A 62 -5.41 5.42 -2.76
C SER A 62 -4.67 4.32 -1.99
N GLU A 63 -3.76 3.61 -2.66
CA GLU A 63 -2.92 2.59 -2.05
C GLU A 63 -2.00 3.16 -0.97
N HIS A 64 -1.36 4.30 -1.24
CA HIS A 64 -0.52 4.98 -0.27
C HIS A 64 -1.30 5.44 0.96
N THR A 65 -2.57 5.83 0.79
CA THR A 65 -3.47 6.20 1.89
C THR A 65 -3.82 4.97 2.73
N ASN A 66 -4.14 3.85 2.09
CA ASN A 66 -4.41 2.58 2.77
C ASN A 66 -3.16 2.01 3.46
N ARG A 67 -1.98 2.21 2.88
CA ARG A 67 -0.69 1.82 3.48
C ARG A 67 -0.47 2.57 4.79
N ARG A 68 -0.74 3.88 4.84
CA ARG A 68 -0.65 4.66 6.09
C ARG A 68 -1.51 4.07 7.20
N ALA A 69 -2.73 3.65 6.86
CA ALA A 69 -3.62 2.97 7.81
C ALA A 69 -2.99 1.69 8.39
N LYS A 70 -2.29 0.91 7.55
CA LYS A 70 -1.70 -0.37 7.93
C LYS A 70 -0.33 -0.27 8.63
N SER A 71 0.51 0.68 8.25
CA SER A 71 1.92 0.73 8.69
C SER A 71 2.27 1.89 9.61
N GLY A 72 1.57 3.01 9.51
CA GLY A 72 1.94 4.24 10.21
C GLY A 72 1.25 4.43 11.56
N TYR A 73 0.06 3.84 11.70
CA TYR A 73 -0.74 3.98 12.91
C TYR A 73 -0.56 2.85 13.90
N ASN A 74 0.32 1.87 13.62
CA ASN A 74 0.47 0.62 14.38
C ASN A 74 -0.87 0.25 14.96
N LEU A 75 -1.79 -0.23 14.11
CA LEU A 75 -3.00 -0.89 14.61
C LEU A 75 -2.47 -2.05 15.46
N GLU A 76 -2.19 -1.77 16.73
CA GLU A 76 -1.93 -2.77 17.75
C GLU A 76 -3.04 -3.79 17.58
N PRO A 77 -2.77 -5.08 17.75
CA PRO A 77 -3.83 -6.06 17.73
C PRO A 77 -4.84 -5.62 18.79
N ILE A 78 -5.88 -4.90 18.37
CA ILE A 78 -6.90 -4.43 19.28
C ILE A 78 -7.49 -5.73 19.78
N TYR A 79 -7.45 -5.93 21.11
CA TYR A 79 -7.98 -7.12 21.79
C TYR A 79 -9.52 -7.17 21.67
N LEU A 80 -10.02 -7.11 20.44
CA LEU A 80 -11.39 -7.23 20.03
C LEU A 80 -11.63 -8.71 19.84
N GLN A 81 -12.31 -9.29 20.81
CA GLN A 81 -12.52 -10.73 20.89
C GLN A 81 -13.45 -11.30 19.80
N THR A 82 -14.13 -10.44 19.03
CA THR A 82 -15.06 -10.88 17.98
C THR A 82 -14.81 -10.13 16.66
N PRO A 83 -15.00 -10.80 15.50
CA PRO A 83 -14.83 -10.20 14.18
C PRO A 83 -15.66 -8.93 13.96
N GLU A 84 -16.88 -8.87 14.48
CA GLU A 84 -17.81 -7.75 14.28
C GLU A 84 -17.28 -6.46 14.93
N ARG A 85 -16.64 -6.59 16.10
CA ARG A 85 -16.03 -5.44 16.78
C ARG A 85 -14.79 -4.95 16.03
N ILE A 86 -14.02 -5.86 15.45
CA ILE A 86 -12.87 -5.51 14.58
C ILE A 86 -13.36 -4.72 13.36
N GLU A 87 -14.42 -5.20 12.70
CA GLU A 87 -15.01 -4.52 11.55
C GLU A 87 -15.52 -3.12 11.89
N ALA A 88 -16.27 -2.98 12.99
CA ALA A 88 -16.80 -1.69 13.44
C ALA A 88 -15.68 -0.67 13.74
N LEU A 89 -14.61 -1.11 14.41
CA LEU A 89 -13.48 -0.22 14.72
C LEU A 89 -12.69 0.16 13.46
N LEU A 90 -12.44 -0.80 12.56
CA LEU A 90 -11.77 -0.52 11.28
C LEU A 90 -12.62 0.42 10.40
N PHE A 91 -13.95 0.30 10.45
CA PHE A 91 -14.86 1.22 9.78
C PHE A 91 -14.75 2.64 10.33
N LEU A 92 -14.79 2.80 11.66
CA LEU A 92 -14.59 4.10 12.31
C LEU A 92 -13.22 4.70 11.96
N PHE A 93 -12.17 3.89 11.97
CA PHE A 93 -10.82 4.31 11.61
C PHE A 93 -10.75 4.77 10.15
N LYS A 94 -11.48 4.10 9.25
CA LYS A 94 -11.58 4.49 7.84
C LYS A 94 -12.27 5.85 7.66
N ILE A 95 -13.32 6.14 8.43
CA ILE A 95 -13.96 7.47 8.45
C ILE A 95 -12.96 8.54 8.92
N ALA A 96 -12.26 8.30 10.03
CA ALA A 96 -11.25 9.23 10.54
C ALA A 96 -10.15 9.53 9.50
N LEU A 97 -9.68 8.50 8.80
CA LEU A 97 -8.69 8.66 7.73
C LEU A 97 -9.22 9.49 6.56
N GLN A 98 -10.50 9.31 6.16
CA GLN A 98 -11.14 10.13 5.14
C GLN A 98 -11.19 11.61 5.54
N ILE A 99 -11.53 11.90 6.79
CA ILE A 99 -11.53 13.28 7.34
C ILE A 99 -10.12 13.89 7.24
N ILE A 100 -9.08 13.16 7.64
CA ILE A 100 -7.69 13.64 7.54
C ILE A 100 -7.30 13.94 6.08
N VAL A 101 -7.73 13.10 5.14
CA VAL A 101 -7.47 13.31 3.70
C VAL A 101 -8.18 14.57 3.21
N LEU A 102 -9.43 14.82 3.64
CA LEU A 102 -10.17 16.04 3.30
C LEU A 102 -9.51 17.30 3.86
N ILE A 103 -9.07 17.26 5.13
CA ILE A 103 -8.34 18.37 5.76
C ILE A 103 -7.05 18.67 4.97
N LYS A 104 -6.25 17.64 4.66
CA LYS A 104 -5.03 17.81 3.86
C LYS A 104 -5.32 18.38 2.46
N ARG A 105 -6.43 17.95 1.85
CA ARG A 105 -6.87 18.50 0.55
C ARG A 105 -7.22 19.97 0.67
N ALA A 106 -8.03 20.34 1.67
CA ALA A 106 -8.42 21.73 1.91
C ALA A 106 -7.20 22.63 2.18
N ALA A 107 -6.28 22.18 3.03
CA ALA A 107 -5.03 22.89 3.30
C ALA A 107 -4.23 23.14 2.01
N ARG A 108 -4.02 22.11 1.18
CA ARG A 108 -3.31 22.23 -0.11
C ARG A 108 -3.99 23.19 -1.08
N THR A 109 -5.32 23.13 -1.17
CA THR A 109 -6.09 24.04 -2.02
C THR A 109 -5.95 25.49 -1.55
N ASN A 110 -6.01 25.73 -0.24
CA ASN A 110 -5.88 27.06 0.33
C ASN A 110 -4.48 27.65 0.13
N ILE A 111 -3.43 26.85 0.30
CA ILE A 111 -2.04 27.24 0.02
C ILE A 111 -1.88 27.63 -1.45
N ARG A 112 -2.37 26.80 -2.37
CA ARG A 112 -2.33 27.09 -3.82
C ARG A 112 -3.08 28.37 -4.20
N LYS A 113 -4.23 28.64 -3.56
CA LYS A 113 -5.01 29.86 -3.82
C LYS A 113 -4.33 31.12 -3.31
N ARG A 114 -3.52 31.02 -2.26
CA ARG A 114 -2.83 32.16 -1.63
C ARG A 114 -1.47 32.45 -2.25
N ASP A 115 -0.97 31.56 -3.13
CA ASP A 115 0.35 31.62 -3.77
C ASP A 115 1.50 31.90 -2.78
N MET A 116 1.34 31.39 -1.56
CA MET A 116 2.17 31.67 -0.40
C MET A 116 2.42 30.35 0.34
N GLY A 117 3.69 30.02 0.57
CA GLY A 117 4.14 28.80 1.25
C GLY A 117 3.75 28.75 2.74
N LEU A 118 4.02 27.62 3.41
CA LEU A 118 3.81 27.51 4.86
C LEU A 118 4.79 28.38 5.67
N ASP A 119 5.83 28.88 5.03
CA ASP A 119 7.02 29.48 5.64
C ASP A 119 6.69 30.75 6.42
N ILE A 120 5.65 31.47 5.99
CA ILE A 120 5.18 32.72 6.61
C ILE A 120 4.55 32.46 7.99
N PHE A 121 3.93 31.31 8.20
CA PHE A 121 3.33 30.97 9.50
C PHE A 121 4.39 30.59 10.53
N LEU A 122 5.49 29.96 10.10
CA LEU A 122 6.62 29.64 10.96
C LEU A 122 7.35 30.92 11.40
N THR A 123 7.55 31.87 10.48
CA THR A 123 8.20 33.16 10.82
C THR A 123 7.31 34.11 11.62
N GLN A 124 5.98 34.07 11.47
CA GLN A 124 5.06 34.89 12.28
C GLN A 124 4.88 34.35 13.70
N ALA A 125 4.96 33.02 13.90
CA ALA A 125 4.94 32.43 15.24
C ALA A 125 6.20 32.81 16.05
N GLU A 126 7.36 32.85 15.42
CA GLU A 126 8.61 33.31 16.05
C GLU A 126 8.57 34.79 16.42
N LYS A 127 7.97 35.65 15.58
CA LYS A 127 7.89 37.10 15.83
C LYS A 127 6.84 37.50 16.87
N SER A 128 5.92 36.63 17.24
CA SER A 128 4.88 36.92 18.23
C SER A 128 5.26 36.52 19.66
N THR A 129 6.48 36.00 19.86
CA THR A 129 7.01 35.54 21.16
C THR A 129 8.08 36.50 21.71
N VAL A 130 8.20 37.70 21.14
CA VAL A 130 9.08 38.79 21.62
C VAL A 130 8.23 40.02 21.93
#